data_AF-A0A6I3AM30-F1
#
_entry.id   AF-A0A6I3AM30-F1
#
_cell.length_a   1.000
_cell.length_b   1.000
_cell.length_c   1.000
_cell.angle_alpha   90.00
_cell.angle_beta   90.00
_cell.angle_gamma   90.00
#
_symmetry.space_group_name_H-M   'P 1'
#
loop_
_entity.id
_entity.type
_entity.pdbx_description
1 polymer ?
#
loop_
_entity_poly.entity_id
_entity_poly.type
_entity_poly.pdbx_seq_one_letter_code
_entity_poly.pdbx_strand_id
1 'polypeptide(L)' 'MTTNSKPSGWCLLDQELEVGLRSLAVPIGTHINEIYASINVSVPASRVSTDQLKELILPRLIATATQINNEIRKIWPQ' A
#
# COMPACT_ATOMS: atom_id res chain seq x y z
N MET A 1 -3.19 1.42 -13.14
CA MET A 1 -2.07 1.54 -12.19
C MET A 1 -0.93 0.66 -12.72
N THR A 2 -0.02 1.23 -13.50
CA THR A 2 1.04 0.47 -14.21
C THR A 2 2.21 0.21 -13.28
N THR A 3 2.56 -1.07 -13.16
CA THR A 3 3.61 -1.64 -12.31
C THR A 3 4.95 -1.57 -13.03
N ASN A 4 5.68 -0.45 -12.93
CA ASN A 4 7.06 -0.43 -13.40
C ASN A 4 7.95 0.46 -12.53
N SER A 5 8.31 -0.07 -11.37
CA SER A 5 9.33 0.49 -10.50
C SER A 5 9.74 -0.62 -9.56
N LYS A 6 11.02 -1.03 -9.59
CA LYS A 6 11.61 -1.86 -8.53
C LYS A 6 11.14 -1.28 -7.20
N PRO A 7 10.37 -2.03 -6.39
CA PRO A 7 9.45 -1.38 -5.49
C PRO A 7 10.21 -0.99 -4.22
N SER A 8 10.40 0.32 -4.02
CA SER A 8 10.01 0.86 -2.72
C SER A 8 8.66 0.20 -2.41
N GLY A 9 8.56 -0.64 -1.38
CA GLY A 9 7.45 -1.59 -1.17
C GLY A 9 6.08 -0.96 -0.90
N TRP A 10 5.73 0.12 -1.60
CA TRP A 10 4.54 0.95 -1.52
C TRP A 10 4.47 1.88 -2.74
N CYS A 11 3.27 2.37 -3.05
CA CYS A 11 2.98 3.32 -4.12
C CYS A 11 2.17 4.49 -3.56
N LEU A 12 2.45 5.71 -4.02
CA LEU A 12 1.66 6.91 -3.72
C LEU A 12 1.06 7.43 -5.02
N LEU A 13 -0.25 7.63 -5.00
CA LEU A 13 -1.03 8.25 -6.04
C LEU A 13 -1.43 9.64 -5.55
N ASP A 14 -0.96 10.69 -6.23
CA ASP A 14 -1.31 12.08 -5.91
C ASP A 14 -2.16 12.69 -7.03
N GLN A 15 -3.47 12.63 -6.88
CA GLN A 15 -4.44 13.30 -7.76
C GLN A 15 -4.39 12.89 -9.25
N GLU A 16 -3.68 11.81 -9.60
CA GLU A 16 -3.54 11.37 -11.00
C GLU A 16 -4.79 10.67 -11.55
N LEU A 17 -5.61 10.04 -10.71
CA LEU A 17 -6.88 9.39 -11.12
C LEU A 17 -8.11 10.24 -10.79
N GLU A 18 -8.09 10.99 -9.69
CA GLU A 18 -9.18 11.86 -9.26
C GLU A 18 -8.60 13.09 -8.56
N VAL A 19 -8.90 14.28 -9.10
CA VAL A 19 -8.45 15.55 -8.51
C VAL A 19 -9.08 15.71 -7.13
N GLY A 20 -8.26 16.06 -6.13
CA GLY A 20 -8.70 16.16 -4.74
C GLY A 20 -8.55 14.89 -3.91
N LEU A 21 -8.08 13.77 -4.49
CA LEU A 21 -7.80 12.52 -3.76
C LEU A 21 -6.31 12.18 -3.78
N ARG A 22 -5.79 11.71 -2.65
CA ARG A 22 -4.50 11.01 -2.56
C ARG A 22 -4.71 9.59 -2.07
N SER A 23 -3.92 8.66 -2.57
CA SER A 23 -3.98 7.26 -2.13
C SER A 23 -2.58 6.71 -1.92
N LEU A 24 -2.38 5.95 -0.84
CA LEU A 24 -1.14 5.25 -0.57
C LEU A 24 -1.44 3.76 -0.46
N ALA A 25 -0.71 2.95 -1.22
CA ALA A 25 -0.91 1.51 -1.31
C ALA A 25 0.35 0.75 -0.94
N VAL A 26 0.20 -0.40 -0.29
CA VAL A 26 1.28 -1.34 0.01
C VAL A 26 0.89 -2.72 -0.53
N PRO A 27 1.86 -3.50 -1.05
CA PRO A 27 1.59 -4.83 -1.57
C PRO A 27 1.38 -5.85 -0.44
N ILE A 28 0.57 -6.86 -0.73
CA ILE A 28 0.39 -8.09 0.02
C ILE A 28 0.97 -9.23 -0.84
N GLY A 29 1.88 -10.01 -0.27
CA GLY A 29 2.68 -10.99 -1.01
C GLY A 29 3.47 -11.94 -0.10
N THR A 30 3.84 -13.11 -0.62
CA THR A 30 4.67 -14.09 0.12
C THR A 30 6.07 -14.17 -0.49
N HIS A 31 6.95 -14.95 0.13
CA HIS A 31 8.29 -15.21 -0.41
C HIS A 31 8.28 -16.20 -1.58
N ILE A 32 7.14 -16.90 -1.78
CA ILE A 32 6.94 -17.93 -2.80
C ILE A 32 6.14 -17.35 -3.98
N ASN A 33 5.14 -16.50 -3.69
CA ASN A 33 4.29 -15.88 -4.70
C ASN A 33 4.58 -14.40 -4.83
N GLU A 34 4.69 -13.99 -6.10
CA GLU A 34 4.52 -12.62 -6.56
C GLU A 34 3.36 -11.92 -5.81
N ILE A 35 3.47 -10.60 -5.70
CA ILE A 35 2.44 -9.74 -5.09
C ILE A 35 1.06 -10.11 -5.67
N TYR A 36 0.18 -10.68 -4.84
CA TYR A 36 -1.15 -11.14 -5.30
C TYR A 36 -2.28 -10.19 -4.91
N ALA A 37 -2.02 -9.25 -3.99
CA ALA A 37 -2.98 -8.24 -3.58
C ALA A 37 -2.27 -6.95 -3.11
N SER A 38 -3.04 -5.91 -2.83
CA SER A 38 -2.58 -4.69 -2.16
C SER A 38 -3.67 -4.15 -1.25
N ILE A 39 -3.26 -3.41 -0.22
CA ILE A 39 -4.17 -2.61 0.59
C ILE A 39 -3.82 -1.14 0.38
N ASN A 40 -4.83 -0.27 0.37
CA ASN A 40 -4.63 1.16 0.20
C ASN A 40 -5.38 1.96 1.26
N VAL A 41 -4.94 3.21 1.43
CA VAL A 41 -5.62 4.25 2.19
C VAL A 41 -5.78 5.46 1.29
N SER A 42 -7.02 5.92 1.11
CA SER A 42 -7.35 7.09 0.31
C SER A 42 -7.84 8.23 1.21
N VAL A 43 -7.34 9.44 0.97
CA VAL A 43 -7.59 10.63 1.80
C VAL A 43 -7.83 11.87 0.94
N PRO A 44 -8.56 12.90 1.43
CA PRO A 44 -8.68 14.17 0.74
C PRO A 44 -7.32 14.89 0.61
N ALA A 45 -6.91 15.19 -0.63
CA ALA A 45 -5.64 15.85 -0.94
C ALA A 45 -5.55 17.27 -0.35
N SER A 46 -6.69 17.93 -0.12
CA SER A 46 -6.75 19.26 0.50
C SER A 46 -6.44 19.27 1.99
N ARG A 47 -6.49 18.11 2.67
CA ARG A 47 -6.34 18.00 4.13
C ARG A 47 -5.10 17.26 4.57
N VAL A 48 -4.58 16.36 3.73
CA VAL A 48 -3.45 15.49 4.09
C VAL A 48 -2.33 15.64 3.08
N SER A 49 -1.17 16.10 3.52
CA SER A 49 0.03 16.22 2.67
C SER A 49 0.64 14.85 2.35
N THR A 50 1.48 14.80 1.33
CA THR A 50 2.26 13.60 0.99
C THR A 50 3.20 13.19 2.13
N ASP A 51 3.73 14.15 2.88
CA ASP A 51 4.65 13.88 4.00
C ASP A 51 3.89 13.30 5.18
N GLN A 52 2.70 13.82 5.49
CA GLN A 52 1.82 13.22 6.50
C GLN A 52 1.43 11.78 6.12
N LEU A 53 1.17 11.50 4.84
CA LEU A 53 0.95 10.13 4.37
C LEU A 53 2.18 9.23 4.61
N LYS A 54 3.39 9.71 4.32
CA LYS A 54 4.63 8.92 4.48
C LYS A 54 5.06 8.75 5.93
N GLU A 55 4.90 9.76 6.77
CA GLU A 55 5.37 9.73 8.16
C GLU A 55 4.35 9.10 9.10
N LEU A 56 3.06 9.32 8.85
CA LEU A 56 2.00 8.85 9.73
C LEU A 56 1.30 7.60 9.19
N ILE A 57 0.95 7.56 7.91
CA ILE A 57 0.09 6.48 7.39
C ILE A 57 0.90 5.28 6.91
N LEU A 58 1.98 5.50 6.16
CA LEU A 58 2.79 4.45 5.54
C LEU A 58 3.34 3.43 6.55
N PRO A 59 3.93 3.80 7.71
CA PRO A 59 4.44 2.81 8.66
C PRO A 59 3.33 1.92 9.23
N ARG A 60 2.16 2.51 9.50
CA ARG A 60 0.98 1.79 10.00
C ARG A 60 0.43 0.85 8.93
N LEU A 61 0.36 1.31 7.68
CA LEU A 61 -0.15 0.52 6.57
C LEU A 61 0.77 -0.66 6.25
N ILE A 62 2.10 -0.48 6.31
CA ILE A 62 3.08 -1.58 6.21
C ILE A 62 2.89 -2.59 7.35
N ALA A 63 2.71 -2.12 8.59
CA ALA A 63 2.47 -3.02 9.73
C ALA A 63 1.18 -3.83 9.56
N THR A 64 0.10 -3.20 9.08
CA THR A 64 -1.15 -3.88 8.76
C THR A 64 -0.96 -4.91 7.64
N ALA A 65 -0.26 -4.55 6.56
CA ALA A 65 0.07 -5.48 5.48
C ALA A 65 0.89 -6.68 5.97
N THR A 66 1.83 -6.46 6.90
CA THR A 66 2.61 -7.53 7.53
C THR A 66 1.72 -8.47 8.34
N GLN A 67 0.78 -7.93 9.12
CA GLN A 67 -0.18 -8.75 9.88
C GLN A 67 -1.07 -9.58 8.93
N ILE A 68 -1.60 -8.96 7.87
CA ILE A 68 -2.39 -9.67 6.85
C ILE A 68 -1.57 -10.78 6.18
N ASN A 69 -0.32 -10.49 5.78
CA ASN A 69 0.57 -11.50 5.21
C ASN A 69 0.81 -12.68 6.17
N ASN A 70 0.96 -12.42 7.47
CA ASN A 70 1.15 -13.47 8.47
C ASN A 70 -0.09 -14.36 8.63
N GLU A 71 -1.28 -13.78 8.61
CA GLU A 71 -2.53 -14.57 8.68
C GLU A 71 -2.76 -15.37 7.40
N ILE A 72 -2.54 -14.78 6.23
CA ILE A 72 -2.71 -15.48 4.95
C ILE A 72 -1.73 -16.67 4.85
N ARG A 73 -0.50 -16.53 5.34
CA ARG A 73 0.48 -17.64 5.40
C ARG A 73 -0.01 -18.86 6.19
N LYS A 74 -0.94 -18.71 7.13
CA LYS A 74 -1.48 -19.84 7.91
C LYS A 74 -2.53 -20.63 7.14
N ILE A 75 -3.20 -20.00 6.17
CA ILE A 75 -4.31 -20.60 5.41
C ILE A 75 -3.93 -20.93 3.97
N TRP A 76 -2.82 -20.38 3.47
CA TRP A 76 -2.32 -20.67 2.13
C TRP A 76 -1.53 -21.97 2.13
N PRO A 77 -1.80 -22.93 1.21
CA PRO A 77 -1.03 -24.17 1.12
C PRO A 77 0.45 -23.85 0.79
N GLN A 78 1.37 -24.53 1.47
CA GLN A 78 2.81 -24.42 1.19
C GLN A 78 3.19 -25.15 -0.10
#